data_AF-A0A3M1IRI0-F1
#
_entry.id   AF-A0A3M1IRI0-F1
#
_cell.length_a   1.000
_cell.length_b   1.000
_cell.length_c   1.000
_cell.angle_alpha   90.00
_cell.angle_beta   90.00
_cell.angle_gamma   90.00
#
_symmetry.space_group_name_H-M   'P 1'
#
loop_
_entity.id
_entity.type
_entity.pdbx_description
1 polymer ?
#
loop_
_entity_poly.entity_id
_entity_poly.type
_entity_poly.pdbx_seq_one_letter_code
_entity_poly.pdbx_strand_id
1 'polypeptide(L)'
;MIYRFAWSCAPVCAPARTAIISGMYPPSLGAQHMRSQVPMPAGFRMYPQFLREAGYYCTNNSKEDYNLTKPGQVWDESSRKAHWKNRAPGQPFFAIFNFTTTHESQIRKRPHKAVHDPAKVRVPAYHPDTPEVRQDWAQYYDKLTEMDAQAGRALREIEEAGLAEDTIVFYYGDHGPGMPRCKRWPYNSGLRVPLIVYIPPKYRHLATPDYQPGGVSERLVNFMDLAPTVLSLAGIQPPAWMQGRAFLGPYATEAPACTFGFRGRMDERYDLVRTVSDGRFVYLRHYMPHKIYGQHVAYMFETPTTRVWKRLHDEGRLTPEQDRFWQTKPPEELYDLSRDPDEVHNLAGRPEYREVLERLRRVHREQVLASRDLGFLPESEIHSRARGGAPWSVGQDPLRYPLGRIFATAEKASFLEPEAVPDLLRAMEDEDSAVRYWGVMGLLMRGQTVVRENADRLRAALQDPAPAVRVAAAEALAVHGTEAQAKPALALLLEHASLERHDVWTVMQALNAIDAAGERAAGLRAALARLPKQAAGIPGRYRNYVPRLLTDLTAE
;
A
#
# COMPACT_ATOMS: atom_id res chain seq x y z
N MET A 1 2.48 -6.97 -27.17
CA MET A 1 3.13 -7.84 -26.17
C MET A 1 2.35 -7.79 -24.85
N ILE A 2 2.15 -8.94 -24.20
CA ILE A 2 1.60 -9.08 -22.85
C ILE A 2 2.75 -9.28 -21.88
N TYR A 3 2.83 -8.49 -20.81
CA TYR A 3 3.83 -8.67 -19.75
C TYR A 3 3.21 -9.49 -18.62
N ARG A 4 3.68 -10.73 -18.44
CA ARG A 4 3.07 -11.71 -17.53
C ARG A 4 3.21 -11.31 -16.05
N PHE A 5 4.30 -10.62 -15.71
CA PHE A 5 4.72 -10.30 -14.35
C PHE A 5 4.85 -8.79 -14.11
N ALA A 6 3.75 -8.05 -14.32
CA ALA A 6 3.66 -6.63 -13.99
C ALA A 6 3.02 -6.41 -12.61
N TRP A 7 3.66 -5.60 -11.75
CA TRP A 7 3.25 -5.33 -10.37
C TRP A 7 3.00 -3.84 -10.09
N SER A 8 1.93 -3.57 -9.35
CA SER A 8 1.47 -2.22 -8.95
C SER A 8 2.35 -1.50 -7.90
N CYS A 9 3.31 -2.21 -7.29
CA CYS A 9 4.06 -1.83 -6.08
C CYS A 9 3.24 -1.64 -4.79
N ALA A 10 1.97 -1.22 -4.89
CA ALA A 10 1.07 -1.10 -3.74
C ALA A 10 -0.34 -1.62 -4.09
N PRO A 11 -1.02 -2.35 -3.20
CA PRO A 11 -2.31 -2.96 -3.50
C PRO A 11 -3.48 -1.97 -3.38
N VAL A 12 -3.26 -0.66 -3.58
CA VAL A 12 -4.27 0.39 -3.40
C VAL A 12 -3.93 1.65 -4.20
N CYS A 13 -4.96 2.39 -4.64
CA CYS A 13 -4.87 3.41 -5.69
C CYS A 13 -3.79 4.48 -5.48
N ALA A 14 -3.82 5.21 -4.36
CA ALA A 14 -3.03 6.43 -4.19
C ALA A 14 -1.50 6.20 -4.20
N PRO A 15 -0.94 5.29 -3.37
CA PRO A 15 0.47 4.93 -3.46
C PRO A 15 0.87 4.30 -4.81
N ALA A 16 0.04 3.44 -5.41
CA ALA A 16 0.33 2.86 -6.72
C ALA A 16 0.48 3.94 -7.82
N ARG A 17 -0.47 4.89 -7.86
CA ARG A 17 -0.45 6.03 -8.80
C ARG A 17 0.68 7.00 -8.50
N THR A 18 1.09 7.10 -7.23
CA THR A 18 2.28 7.86 -6.81
C THR A 18 3.55 7.26 -7.39
N ALA A 19 3.66 5.92 -7.41
CA ALA A 19 4.80 5.24 -8.02
C ALA A 19 4.87 5.49 -9.52
N ILE A 20 3.72 5.44 -10.23
CA ILE A 20 3.66 5.74 -11.66
C ILE A 20 4.05 7.19 -11.95
N ILE A 21 3.46 8.16 -11.25
CA ILE A 21 3.62 9.58 -11.61
C ILE A 21 5.03 10.11 -11.33
N SER A 22 5.73 9.51 -10.36
CA SER A 22 7.07 9.91 -9.94
C SER A 22 8.18 8.99 -10.49
N GLY A 23 7.89 7.73 -10.81
CA GLY A 23 8.93 6.73 -11.07
C GLY A 23 9.73 6.34 -9.83
N MET A 24 9.20 6.60 -8.63
CA MET A 24 9.85 6.34 -7.35
C MET A 24 9.04 5.43 -6.45
N TYR A 25 9.73 4.73 -5.55
CA TYR A 25 9.14 3.89 -4.53
C TYR A 25 8.46 4.78 -3.49
N PRO A 26 7.13 4.67 -3.30
CA PRO A 26 6.42 5.56 -2.38
C PRO A 26 6.95 5.57 -0.94
N PRO A 27 7.43 4.45 -0.37
CA PRO A 27 8.11 4.48 0.94
C PRO A 27 9.38 5.34 0.99
N SER A 28 10.12 5.51 -0.11
CA SER A 28 11.26 6.45 -0.19
C SER A 28 10.83 7.91 -0.07
N LEU A 29 9.57 8.21 -0.43
CA LEU A 29 9.01 9.56 -0.45
C LEU A 29 8.26 9.91 0.84
N GLY A 30 7.99 8.93 1.72
CA GLY A 30 7.02 9.09 2.81
C GLY A 30 5.57 9.07 2.33
N ALA A 31 5.33 8.58 1.11
CA ALA A 31 4.05 8.61 0.41
C ALA A 31 3.35 7.23 0.38
N GLN A 32 3.72 6.32 1.29
CA GLN A 32 3.25 4.93 1.32
C GLN A 32 1.81 4.76 1.83
N HIS A 33 1.31 5.68 2.64
CA HIS A 33 0.02 5.53 3.30
C HIS A 33 -1.13 5.90 2.35
N MET A 34 -2.22 5.13 2.35
CA MET A 34 -3.37 5.39 1.49
C MET A 34 -3.92 6.80 1.76
N ARG A 35 -4.02 7.59 0.69
CA ARG A 35 -4.41 9.01 0.70
C ARG A 35 -3.67 9.85 1.74
N SER A 36 -2.38 9.60 1.90
CA SER A 36 -1.48 10.60 2.48
C SER A 36 -1.29 11.77 1.52
N GLN A 37 -0.57 12.80 1.97
CA GLN A 37 -0.12 13.89 1.13
C GLN A 37 1.20 14.41 1.67
N VAL A 38 2.24 14.39 0.83
CA VAL A 38 3.56 14.90 1.16
C VAL A 38 4.09 15.79 0.03
N PRO A 39 4.92 16.80 0.31
CA PRO A 39 5.56 17.59 -0.73
C PRO A 39 6.45 16.73 -1.64
N MET A 40 6.46 17.03 -2.93
CA MET A 40 7.48 16.52 -3.85
C MET A 40 8.86 17.04 -3.41
N PRO A 41 9.93 16.24 -3.50
CA PRO A 41 11.28 16.73 -3.22
C PRO A 41 11.66 17.91 -4.12
N ALA A 42 12.43 18.86 -3.59
CA ALA A 42 12.85 20.03 -4.34
C ALA A 42 13.65 19.63 -5.59
N GLY A 43 13.35 20.25 -6.73
CA GLY A 43 13.97 19.95 -8.02
C GLY A 43 13.43 18.69 -8.72
N PHE A 44 12.63 17.86 -8.04
CA PHE A 44 12.03 16.70 -8.67
C PHE A 44 10.74 17.09 -9.40
N ARG A 45 10.38 16.31 -10.41
CA ARG A 45 9.21 16.57 -11.27
C ARG A 45 8.41 15.29 -11.47
N MET A 46 7.14 15.44 -11.81
CA MET A 46 6.31 14.34 -12.28
C MET A 46 6.59 14.10 -13.78
N TYR A 47 6.59 12.85 -14.24
CA TYR A 47 7.03 12.54 -15.62
C TYR A 47 6.31 13.35 -16.74
N PRO A 48 5.02 13.73 -16.63
CA PRO A 48 4.36 14.51 -17.69
C PRO A 48 4.98 15.89 -17.89
N GLN A 49 5.63 16.46 -16.88
CA GLN A 49 6.29 17.76 -17.02
C GLN A 49 7.43 17.70 -18.03
N PHE A 50 8.21 16.61 -18.04
CA PHE A 50 9.27 16.41 -19.04
C PHE A 50 8.69 16.25 -20.44
N LEU A 51 7.57 15.54 -20.59
CA LEU A 51 6.91 15.36 -21.87
C LEU A 51 6.38 16.70 -22.42
N ARG A 52 5.80 17.53 -21.56
CA ARG A 52 5.33 18.88 -21.91
C ARG A 52 6.48 19.77 -22.37
N GLU A 53 7.61 19.74 -21.66
CA GLU A 53 8.83 20.45 -22.07
C GLU A 53 9.36 19.96 -23.43
N ALA A 54 9.17 18.68 -23.75
CA ALA A 54 9.47 18.10 -25.07
C ALA A 54 8.37 18.36 -26.14
N GLY A 55 7.35 19.16 -25.82
CA GLY A 55 6.30 19.58 -26.76
C GLY A 55 5.04 18.70 -26.79
N TYR A 56 4.96 17.65 -25.98
CA TYR A 56 3.77 16.80 -25.90
C TYR A 56 2.63 17.50 -25.18
N TYR A 57 1.45 17.42 -25.78
CA TYR A 57 0.20 17.77 -25.10
C TYR A 57 -0.22 16.63 -24.15
N CYS A 58 -0.19 16.90 -22.85
CA CYS A 58 -0.33 15.88 -21.81
C CYS A 58 -1.68 15.96 -21.08
N THR A 59 -2.47 14.88 -21.14
CA THR A 59 -3.80 14.83 -20.51
C THR A 59 -4.01 13.66 -19.56
N ASN A 60 -4.82 13.89 -18.52
CA ASN A 60 -5.28 12.86 -17.60
C ASN A 60 -6.81 12.91 -17.43
N ASN A 61 -7.50 11.87 -17.89
CA ASN A 61 -8.95 11.73 -17.77
C ASN A 61 -9.31 10.59 -16.80
N SER A 62 -9.72 10.81 -15.56
CA SER A 62 -9.72 12.07 -14.80
C SER A 62 -9.12 11.90 -13.41
N LYS A 63 -8.92 10.64 -12.96
CA LYS A 63 -8.48 10.32 -11.60
C LYS A 63 -6.95 10.35 -11.50
N GLU A 64 -6.44 11.28 -10.70
CA GLU A 64 -5.02 11.34 -10.31
C GLU A 64 -4.75 10.52 -9.04
N ASP A 65 -5.32 10.94 -7.90
CA ASP A 65 -5.20 10.30 -6.57
C ASP A 65 -3.75 10.18 -6.04
N TYR A 66 -2.80 11.03 -6.46
CA TYR A 66 -1.40 10.97 -6.00
C TYR A 66 -1.23 11.38 -4.54
N ASN A 67 -0.32 10.74 -3.79
CA ASN A 67 0.08 11.14 -2.44
C ASN A 67 1.13 12.28 -2.43
N LEU A 68 1.41 12.88 -3.59
CA LEU A 68 2.38 13.96 -3.76
C LEU A 68 1.67 15.27 -4.09
N THR A 69 2.11 16.36 -3.47
CA THR A 69 1.75 17.71 -3.92
C THR A 69 2.38 17.95 -5.29
N LYS A 70 1.56 18.41 -6.25
CA LYS A 70 1.98 18.67 -7.63
C LYS A 70 2.96 19.85 -7.67
N PRO A 71 4.19 19.70 -8.21
CA PRO A 71 5.12 20.81 -8.36
C PRO A 71 4.76 21.62 -9.60
N GLY A 72 4.01 22.70 -9.43
CA GLY A 72 3.54 23.52 -10.54
C GLY A 72 2.53 22.80 -11.45
N GLN A 73 2.59 23.07 -12.75
CA GLN A 73 1.67 22.47 -13.73
C GLN A 73 2.20 21.11 -14.22
N VAL A 74 1.48 20.04 -13.87
CA VAL A 74 1.82 18.67 -14.26
C VAL A 74 1.19 18.29 -15.60
N TRP A 75 -0.10 18.58 -15.78
CA TRP A 75 -0.88 18.24 -16.98
C TRP A 75 -1.29 19.52 -17.72
N ASP A 76 -1.43 19.46 -19.05
CA ASP A 76 -2.12 20.52 -19.79
C ASP A 76 -3.61 20.51 -19.43
N GLU A 77 -4.21 19.31 -19.38
CA GLU A 77 -5.56 19.10 -18.87
C GLU A 77 -5.67 17.88 -17.96
N SER A 78 -6.33 18.04 -16.82
CA SER A 78 -6.68 16.93 -15.92
C SER A 78 -8.12 17.08 -15.45
N SER A 79 -9.04 16.43 -16.16
CA SER A 79 -10.49 16.55 -15.92
C SER A 79 -11.24 15.43 -16.64
N ARG A 80 -12.55 15.31 -16.41
CA ARG A 80 -13.41 14.38 -17.18
C ARG A 80 -13.52 14.73 -18.66
N LYS A 81 -13.14 15.96 -19.04
CA LYS A 81 -13.14 16.47 -20.42
C LYS A 81 -11.75 16.41 -21.06
N ALA A 82 -10.71 16.11 -20.28
CA ALA A 82 -9.34 16.08 -20.76
C ALA A 82 -9.21 15.02 -21.87
N HIS A 83 -8.69 15.43 -23.03
CA HIS A 83 -8.63 14.58 -24.21
C HIS A 83 -7.47 14.99 -25.12
N TRP A 84 -6.81 14.02 -25.76
CA TRP A 84 -5.76 14.31 -26.76
C TRP A 84 -6.25 15.12 -27.98
N LYS A 85 -7.57 15.25 -28.14
CA LYS A 85 -8.21 16.00 -29.25
C LYS A 85 -8.09 17.51 -29.07
N ASN A 86 -7.80 17.97 -27.85
CA ASN A 86 -7.69 19.39 -27.53
C ASN A 86 -6.29 19.98 -27.84
N ARG A 87 -5.38 19.16 -28.37
CA ARG A 87 -4.02 19.58 -28.76
C ARG A 87 -4.03 20.44 -30.02
N ALA A 88 -2.96 21.21 -30.25
CA ALA A 88 -2.79 21.94 -31.50
C ALA A 88 -2.57 20.99 -32.71
N PRO A 89 -2.93 21.39 -33.94
CA PRO A 89 -2.68 20.58 -35.13
C PRO A 89 -1.20 20.16 -35.24
N GLY A 90 -0.96 18.86 -35.45
CA GLY A 90 0.39 18.29 -35.57
C GLY A 90 1.16 18.12 -34.26
N GLN A 91 0.64 18.59 -33.12
CA GLN A 91 1.29 18.43 -31.82
C GLN A 91 1.28 16.95 -31.38
N PRO A 92 2.38 16.39 -30.84
CA PRO A 92 2.36 15.06 -30.25
C PRO A 92 1.55 15.05 -28.94
N PHE A 93 1.02 13.90 -28.52
CA PHE A 93 0.23 13.80 -27.31
C PHE A 93 0.66 12.65 -26.41
N PHE A 94 0.41 12.83 -25.11
CA PHE A 94 0.42 11.77 -24.12
C PHE A 94 -0.90 11.85 -23.35
N ALA A 95 -1.73 10.82 -23.41
CA ALA A 95 -3.06 10.84 -22.82
C ALA A 95 -3.34 9.60 -21.98
N ILE A 96 -3.84 9.81 -20.76
CA ILE A 96 -4.30 8.73 -19.88
C ILE A 96 -5.81 8.75 -19.78
N PHE A 97 -6.43 7.59 -20.02
CA PHE A 97 -7.83 7.33 -19.74
C PHE A 97 -7.95 6.35 -18.56
N ASN A 98 -8.52 6.82 -17.46
CA ASN A 98 -8.70 6.09 -16.22
C ASN A 98 -10.15 5.65 -16.07
N PHE A 99 -10.44 4.38 -16.35
CA PHE A 99 -11.75 3.80 -16.13
C PHE A 99 -11.92 3.37 -14.66
N THR A 100 -12.98 3.83 -14.01
CA THR A 100 -13.31 3.47 -12.61
C THR A 100 -14.38 2.38 -12.51
N THR A 101 -14.72 1.75 -13.64
CA THR A 101 -15.84 0.82 -13.81
C THR A 101 -15.68 -0.45 -12.98
N THR A 102 -14.45 -0.91 -12.79
CA THR A 102 -14.10 -2.11 -12.00
C THR A 102 -13.72 -1.80 -10.55
N HIS A 103 -13.88 -0.54 -10.11
CA HIS A 103 -13.56 -0.14 -8.75
C HIS A 103 -14.45 -0.85 -7.72
N GLU A 104 -13.94 -1.09 -6.50
CA GLU A 104 -14.67 -1.84 -5.45
C GLU A 104 -16.09 -1.31 -5.15
N SER A 105 -16.29 0.01 -5.30
CA SER A 105 -17.61 0.64 -5.14
C SER A 105 -18.63 0.22 -6.19
N GLN A 106 -18.18 -0.21 -7.38
CA GLN A 106 -19.04 -0.71 -8.45
C GLN A 106 -19.37 -2.19 -8.28
N ILE A 107 -18.55 -2.95 -7.56
CA ILE A 107 -18.75 -4.37 -7.25
C ILE A 107 -19.88 -4.54 -6.23
N ARG A 108 -19.98 -3.62 -5.26
CA ARG A 108 -21.02 -3.64 -4.22
C ARG A 108 -22.30 -2.87 -4.55
N LYS A 109 -22.37 -2.23 -5.73
CA LYS A 109 -23.55 -1.46 -6.14
C LYS A 109 -24.73 -2.40 -6.42
N ARG A 110 -25.91 -2.06 -5.92
CA ARG A 110 -27.19 -2.75 -6.17
C ARG A 110 -28.30 -1.72 -6.51
N PRO A 111 -29.31 -2.06 -7.33
CA PRO A 111 -29.42 -3.30 -8.10
C PRO A 111 -28.33 -3.38 -9.20
N HIS A 112 -28.04 -4.60 -9.65
CA HIS A 112 -27.05 -4.88 -10.70
C HIS A 112 -27.65 -5.85 -11.73
N LYS A 113 -27.39 -5.61 -13.02
CA LYS A 113 -27.85 -6.50 -14.10
C LYS A 113 -26.77 -7.54 -14.37
N ALA A 114 -27.01 -8.77 -13.93
CA ALA A 114 -26.07 -9.88 -14.11
C ALA A 114 -25.88 -10.23 -15.59
N VAL A 115 -24.63 -10.49 -16.00
CA VAL A 115 -24.27 -11.05 -17.32
C VAL A 115 -23.60 -12.41 -17.14
N HIS A 116 -22.68 -12.53 -16.19
CA HIS A 116 -22.03 -13.78 -15.82
C HIS A 116 -22.85 -14.57 -14.79
N ASP A 117 -22.83 -15.89 -14.95
CA ASP A 117 -23.45 -16.83 -14.01
C ASP A 117 -22.59 -16.99 -12.74
N PRO A 118 -23.09 -16.63 -11.54
CA PRO A 118 -22.37 -16.82 -10.28
C PRO A 118 -21.96 -18.27 -9.99
N ALA A 119 -22.65 -19.27 -10.54
CA ALA A 119 -22.26 -20.67 -10.37
C ALA A 119 -20.94 -21.01 -11.08
N LYS A 120 -20.54 -20.23 -12.10
CA LYS A 120 -19.37 -20.51 -12.96
C LYS A 120 -18.12 -19.72 -12.59
N VAL A 121 -18.20 -18.80 -11.62
CA VAL A 121 -17.02 -18.00 -11.23
C VAL A 121 -16.06 -18.82 -10.37
N ARG A 122 -14.77 -18.58 -10.56
CA ARG A 122 -13.72 -19.06 -9.64
C ARG A 122 -13.75 -18.20 -8.37
N VAL A 123 -14.06 -18.81 -7.23
CA VAL A 123 -13.86 -18.22 -5.91
C VAL A 123 -12.45 -18.60 -5.43
N PRO A 124 -11.56 -17.65 -5.10
CA PRO A 124 -10.25 -17.97 -4.55
C PRO A 124 -10.35 -18.73 -3.22
N ALA A 125 -9.39 -19.64 -2.95
CA ALA A 125 -9.45 -20.56 -1.81
C ALA A 125 -9.55 -19.87 -0.42
N TYR A 126 -9.08 -18.63 -0.31
CA TYR A 126 -9.16 -17.83 0.91
C TYR A 126 -10.54 -17.18 1.15
N HIS A 127 -11.44 -17.15 0.16
CA HIS A 127 -12.80 -16.64 0.35
C HIS A 127 -13.78 -17.78 0.66
N PRO A 128 -14.77 -17.55 1.54
CA PRO A 128 -15.85 -18.52 1.74
C PRO A 128 -16.72 -18.61 0.48
N ASP A 129 -17.07 -19.84 0.10
CA ASP A 129 -17.82 -20.10 -1.12
C ASP A 129 -19.34 -20.01 -0.89
N THR A 130 -19.83 -18.78 -0.70
CA THR A 130 -21.27 -18.51 -0.48
C THR A 130 -21.91 -17.85 -1.70
N PRO A 131 -23.26 -17.87 -1.82
CA PRO A 131 -23.96 -17.17 -2.91
C PRO A 131 -23.60 -15.69 -3.02
N GLU A 132 -23.45 -14.98 -1.89
CA GLU A 132 -23.08 -13.56 -1.86
C GLU A 132 -21.68 -13.32 -2.42
N VAL A 133 -20.71 -14.17 -2.05
CA VAL A 133 -19.33 -14.08 -2.54
C VAL A 133 -19.26 -14.38 -4.03
N ARG A 134 -19.93 -15.44 -4.49
CA ARG A 134 -20.05 -15.78 -5.91
C ARG A 134 -20.69 -14.64 -6.71
N GLN A 135 -21.74 -14.02 -6.17
CA GLN A 135 -22.41 -12.88 -6.80
C GLN A 135 -21.47 -11.69 -6.95
N ASP A 136 -20.71 -11.32 -5.91
CA ASP A 136 -19.75 -10.22 -6.01
C ASP A 136 -18.67 -10.52 -7.07
N TRP A 137 -18.15 -11.76 -7.15
CA TRP A 137 -17.18 -12.15 -8.18
C TRP A 137 -17.77 -12.11 -9.60
N ALA A 138 -19.00 -12.58 -9.78
CA ALA A 138 -19.70 -12.48 -11.05
C ALA A 138 -19.92 -11.02 -11.47
N GLN A 139 -20.33 -10.16 -10.53
CA GLN A 139 -20.49 -8.73 -10.79
C GLN A 139 -19.15 -8.06 -11.11
N TYR A 140 -18.04 -8.47 -10.50
CA TYR A 140 -16.71 -7.99 -10.90
C TYR A 140 -16.40 -8.35 -12.36
N TYR A 141 -16.73 -9.57 -12.82
CA TYR A 141 -16.57 -9.97 -14.22
C TYR A 141 -17.51 -9.20 -15.16
N ASP A 142 -18.75 -8.92 -14.76
CA ASP A 142 -19.65 -8.04 -15.52
C ASP A 142 -19.05 -6.65 -15.71
N LYS A 143 -18.43 -6.10 -14.66
CA LYS A 143 -17.76 -4.79 -14.72
C LYS A 143 -16.49 -4.82 -15.55
N LEU A 144 -15.80 -5.96 -15.64
CA LEU A 144 -14.69 -6.14 -16.57
C LEU A 144 -15.17 -6.12 -18.03
N THR A 145 -16.28 -6.80 -18.37
CA THR A 145 -16.87 -6.73 -19.72
C THR A 145 -17.31 -5.31 -20.08
N GLU A 146 -17.90 -4.57 -19.13
CA GLU A 146 -18.26 -3.16 -19.35
C GLU A 146 -17.02 -2.29 -19.63
N MET A 147 -15.93 -2.53 -18.89
CA MET A 147 -14.67 -1.80 -19.06
C MET A 147 -13.92 -2.19 -20.33
N ASP A 148 -13.95 -3.45 -20.74
CA ASP A 148 -13.41 -3.91 -22.02
C ASP A 148 -14.05 -3.16 -23.21
N ALA A 149 -15.39 -3.01 -23.19
CA ALA A 149 -16.09 -2.19 -24.18
C ALA A 149 -15.68 -0.70 -24.13
N GLN A 150 -15.31 -0.16 -22.97
CA GLN A 150 -14.75 1.19 -22.84
C GLN A 150 -13.37 1.30 -23.48
N ALA A 151 -12.49 0.32 -23.24
CA ALA A 151 -11.17 0.25 -23.86
C ALA A 151 -11.31 0.14 -25.39
N GLY A 152 -12.20 -0.73 -25.89
CA GLY A 152 -12.47 -0.88 -27.32
C GLY A 152 -12.98 0.41 -27.99
N ARG A 153 -13.79 1.23 -27.28
CA ARG A 153 -14.20 2.55 -27.78
C ARG A 153 -13.03 3.53 -27.90
N ALA A 154 -12.15 3.58 -26.90
CA ALA A 154 -10.98 4.45 -26.93
C ALA A 154 -10.00 4.06 -28.04
N LEU A 155 -9.83 2.75 -28.31
CA LEU A 155 -9.01 2.26 -29.42
C LEU A 155 -9.61 2.62 -30.78
N ARG A 156 -10.92 2.42 -30.97
CA ARG A 156 -11.62 2.83 -32.21
C ARG A 156 -11.51 4.32 -32.46
N GLU A 157 -11.58 5.15 -31.42
CA GLU A 157 -11.45 6.60 -31.56
C GLU A 157 -10.07 7.03 -32.08
N ILE A 158 -9.00 6.30 -31.73
CA ILE A 158 -7.64 6.52 -32.27
C ILE A 158 -7.58 6.08 -33.74
N GLU A 159 -8.19 4.95 -34.06
CA GLU A 159 -8.26 4.40 -35.43
C GLU A 159 -9.04 5.30 -36.39
N GLU A 160 -10.25 5.71 -36.00
CA GLU A 160 -11.13 6.63 -36.77
C GLU A 160 -10.48 8.00 -36.99
N ALA A 161 -9.57 8.42 -36.11
CA ALA A 161 -8.79 9.64 -36.26
C ALA A 161 -7.54 9.48 -37.14
N GLY A 162 -7.27 8.27 -37.66
CA GLY A 162 -6.09 7.97 -38.47
C GLY A 162 -4.77 7.97 -37.68
N LEU A 163 -4.83 7.83 -36.35
CA LEU A 163 -3.66 7.94 -35.45
C LEU A 163 -3.12 6.58 -34.98
N ALA A 164 -3.67 5.46 -35.47
CA ALA A 164 -3.30 4.11 -35.01
C ALA A 164 -1.81 3.79 -35.21
N GLU A 165 -1.26 4.10 -36.38
CA GLU A 165 0.16 3.90 -36.69
C GLU A 165 1.09 4.87 -35.96
N ASP A 166 0.52 5.94 -35.40
CA ASP A 166 1.20 7.01 -34.68
C ASP A 166 1.09 6.91 -33.16
N THR A 167 0.48 5.85 -32.63
CA THR A 167 0.19 5.72 -31.20
C THR A 167 0.72 4.42 -30.61
N ILE A 168 1.60 4.53 -29.61
CA ILE A 168 1.93 3.41 -28.71
C ILE A 168 0.84 3.34 -27.64
N VAL A 169 0.26 2.16 -27.43
CA VAL A 169 -0.83 1.95 -26.47
C VAL A 169 -0.35 1.12 -25.28
N PHE A 170 -0.60 1.63 -24.09
CA PHE A 170 -0.44 0.91 -22.82
C PHE A 170 -1.82 0.62 -22.23
N TYR A 171 -2.04 -0.61 -21.78
CA TYR A 171 -3.22 -1.01 -21.03
C TYR A 171 -2.80 -1.72 -19.74
N TYR A 172 -3.30 -1.23 -18.60
CA TYR A 172 -3.03 -1.81 -17.29
C TYR A 172 -4.11 -1.45 -16.26
N GLY A 173 -4.27 -2.28 -15.22
CA GLY A 173 -5.09 -1.97 -14.04
C GLY A 173 -4.22 -1.39 -12.92
N ASP A 174 -4.74 -0.50 -12.05
CA ASP A 174 -3.90 0.21 -11.06
C ASP A 174 -3.50 -0.64 -9.84
N HIS A 175 -4.22 -1.71 -9.55
CA HIS A 175 -3.87 -2.76 -8.57
C HIS A 175 -4.77 -3.98 -8.84
N GLY A 176 -4.65 -5.04 -8.04
CA GLY A 176 -5.51 -6.22 -8.11
C GLY A 176 -7.00 -5.94 -7.87
N PRO A 177 -7.88 -6.95 -8.01
CA PRO A 177 -9.33 -6.79 -7.92
C PRO A 177 -9.79 -6.06 -6.65
N GLY A 178 -10.90 -5.32 -6.74
CA GLY A 178 -11.52 -4.60 -5.62
C GLY A 178 -12.09 -5.46 -4.49
N MET A 179 -11.80 -6.76 -4.47
CA MET A 179 -12.23 -7.72 -3.46
C MET A 179 -11.36 -7.65 -2.20
N PRO A 180 -11.88 -8.04 -1.01
CA PRO A 180 -11.06 -8.13 0.20
C PRO A 180 -9.89 -9.11 -0.01
N ARG A 181 -8.79 -8.88 0.71
CA ARG A 181 -7.48 -9.57 0.57
C ARG A 181 -6.77 -9.43 -0.78
N CYS A 182 -7.47 -9.13 -1.88
CA CYS A 182 -6.83 -8.64 -3.11
C CYS A 182 -6.41 -7.19 -2.89
N LYS A 183 -7.37 -6.25 -2.99
CA LYS A 183 -7.12 -4.85 -2.67
C LYS A 183 -6.70 -4.71 -1.20
N ARG A 184 -5.76 -3.79 -0.96
CA ARG A 184 -5.10 -3.45 0.32
C ARG A 184 -4.03 -4.44 0.76
N TRP A 185 -3.92 -5.65 0.21
CA TRP A 185 -2.96 -6.65 0.68
C TRP A 185 -1.89 -6.96 -0.37
N PRO A 186 -0.58 -6.95 -0.01
CA PRO A 186 0.50 -7.01 -0.99
C PRO A 186 0.87 -8.46 -1.37
N TYR A 187 -0.16 -9.28 -1.56
CA TYR A 187 -0.10 -10.61 -2.17
C TYR A 187 -0.06 -10.47 -3.70
N ASN A 188 0.27 -11.54 -4.42
CA ASN A 188 0.20 -11.56 -5.88
C ASN A 188 -1.20 -11.16 -6.38
N SER A 189 -2.26 -11.61 -5.68
CA SER A 189 -3.65 -11.21 -5.96
C SER A 189 -3.95 -9.71 -5.85
N GLY A 190 -3.17 -8.95 -5.05
CA GLY A 190 -3.31 -7.50 -4.88
C GLY A 190 -2.33 -6.67 -5.70
N LEU A 191 -1.16 -7.22 -6.02
CA LEU A 191 -0.08 -6.50 -6.70
C LEU A 191 0.01 -6.78 -8.19
N ARG A 192 -0.26 -8.01 -8.64
CA ARG A 192 -0.16 -8.39 -10.04
C ARG A 192 -1.31 -7.78 -10.84
N VAL A 193 -0.96 -7.08 -11.90
CA VAL A 193 -1.91 -6.41 -12.78
C VAL A 193 -1.67 -6.84 -14.22
N PRO A 194 -2.68 -6.75 -15.11
CA PRO A 194 -2.43 -6.87 -16.54
C PRO A 194 -1.54 -5.71 -16.97
N LEU A 195 -0.59 -5.98 -17.87
CA LEU A 195 0.11 -4.97 -18.64
C LEU A 195 0.22 -5.45 -20.09
N ILE A 196 -0.37 -4.69 -20.99
CA ILE A 196 -0.29 -4.92 -22.44
C ILE A 196 0.30 -3.65 -23.04
N VAL A 197 1.33 -3.83 -23.88
CA VAL A 197 1.90 -2.75 -24.66
C VAL A 197 1.79 -3.12 -26.13
N TYR A 198 1.12 -2.27 -26.89
CA TYR A 198 1.08 -2.31 -28.35
C TYR A 198 1.94 -1.19 -28.89
N ILE A 199 2.97 -1.57 -29.65
CA ILE A 199 3.81 -0.65 -30.41
C ILE A 199 3.43 -0.87 -31.89
N PRO A 200 3.09 0.16 -32.68
CA PRO A 200 2.80 0.01 -34.10
C PRO A 200 4.09 -0.21 -34.91
N PRO A 201 4.00 -0.75 -36.14
CA PRO A 201 5.14 -0.92 -37.05
C PRO A 201 6.10 0.28 -37.10
N LYS A 202 5.56 1.49 -37.20
CA LYS A 202 6.34 2.75 -37.26
C LYS A 202 7.33 2.91 -36.11
N TYR A 203 6.98 2.47 -34.90
CA TYR A 203 7.80 2.63 -33.70
C TYR A 203 8.46 1.32 -33.23
N ARG A 204 8.47 0.26 -34.04
CA ARG A 204 9.06 -1.04 -33.68
C ARG A 204 10.52 -0.96 -33.23
N HIS A 205 11.28 0.00 -33.76
CA HIS A 205 12.67 0.24 -33.38
C HIS A 205 12.85 0.68 -31.90
N LEU A 206 11.77 1.12 -31.23
CA LEU A 206 11.77 1.45 -29.79
C LEU A 206 11.40 0.25 -28.90
N ALA A 207 11.03 -0.88 -29.49
CA ALA A 207 10.67 -2.09 -28.76
C ALA A 207 11.90 -2.89 -28.34
N THR A 208 11.72 -3.84 -27.42
CA THR A 208 12.75 -4.83 -27.12
C THR A 208 12.93 -5.81 -28.30
N PRO A 209 14.12 -6.43 -28.46
CA PRO A 209 14.36 -7.38 -29.56
C PRO A 209 13.40 -8.57 -29.61
N ASP A 210 12.88 -8.99 -28.45
CA ASP A 210 11.90 -10.07 -28.31
C ASP A 210 10.44 -9.63 -28.54
N TYR A 211 10.21 -8.35 -28.89
CA TYR A 211 8.85 -7.86 -29.11
C TYR A 211 8.15 -8.55 -30.26
N GLN A 212 6.96 -9.10 -29.97
CA GLN A 212 6.03 -9.60 -30.97
C GLN A 212 4.58 -9.16 -30.65
N PRO A 213 3.77 -8.74 -31.66
CA PRO A 213 2.32 -8.60 -31.51
C PRO A 213 1.70 -9.90 -30.98
N GLY A 214 0.84 -9.82 -29.97
CA GLY A 214 0.28 -11.01 -29.31
C GLY A 214 1.27 -11.85 -28.47
N GLY A 215 2.58 -11.59 -28.57
CA GLY A 215 3.62 -12.29 -27.80
C GLY A 215 3.56 -12.00 -26.31
N VAL A 216 4.24 -12.83 -25.52
CA VAL A 216 4.29 -12.76 -24.05
C VAL A 216 5.74 -12.54 -23.60
N SER A 217 5.95 -11.57 -22.70
CA SER A 217 7.22 -11.35 -22.01
C SER A 217 7.10 -11.76 -20.55
N GLU A 218 8.13 -12.44 -20.05
CA GLU A 218 8.28 -12.82 -18.64
C GLU A 218 9.17 -11.85 -17.86
N ARG A 219 9.58 -10.74 -18.49
CA ARG A 219 10.26 -9.66 -17.77
C ARG A 219 9.40 -9.17 -16.61
N LEU A 220 10.02 -9.07 -15.43
CA LEU A 220 9.40 -8.42 -14.29
C LEU A 220 9.29 -6.90 -14.56
N VAL A 221 8.08 -6.37 -14.39
CA VAL A 221 7.79 -4.94 -14.53
C VAL A 221 7.14 -4.43 -13.25
N ASN A 222 7.59 -3.29 -12.76
CA ASN A 222 7.00 -2.60 -11.62
C ASN A 222 6.41 -1.25 -12.05
N PHE A 223 5.43 -0.73 -11.32
CA PHE A 223 4.80 0.56 -11.66
C PHE A 223 5.75 1.74 -11.65
N MET A 224 6.81 1.68 -10.85
CA MET A 224 7.87 2.68 -10.89
C MET A 224 8.54 2.74 -12.26
N ASP A 225 8.52 1.66 -13.03
CA ASP A 225 9.16 1.54 -14.34
C ASP A 225 8.40 2.29 -15.44
N LEU A 226 7.13 2.62 -15.23
CA LEU A 226 6.29 3.25 -16.26
C LEU A 226 6.75 4.67 -16.60
N ALA A 227 7.06 5.51 -15.60
CA ALA A 227 7.60 6.86 -15.83
C ALA A 227 8.91 6.84 -16.66
N PRO A 228 9.99 6.17 -16.24
CA PRO A 228 11.23 6.14 -17.02
C PRO A 228 11.03 5.46 -18.38
N THR A 229 10.13 4.49 -18.52
CA THR A 229 9.81 3.89 -19.82
C THR A 229 9.17 4.89 -20.78
N VAL A 230 8.20 5.68 -20.32
CA VAL A 230 7.55 6.71 -21.15
C VAL A 230 8.54 7.81 -21.54
N LEU A 231 9.40 8.25 -20.61
CA LEU A 231 10.47 9.20 -20.93
C LEU A 231 11.43 8.62 -21.98
N SER A 232 11.85 7.37 -21.80
CA SER A 232 12.73 6.68 -22.73
C SER A 232 12.13 6.58 -24.14
N LEU A 233 10.85 6.20 -24.26
CA LEU A 233 10.13 6.17 -25.54
C LEU A 233 10.08 7.54 -26.24
N ALA A 234 10.05 8.64 -25.48
CA ALA A 234 10.11 10.00 -26.00
C ALA A 234 11.55 10.48 -26.30
N GLY A 235 12.57 9.62 -26.14
CA GLY A 235 13.98 9.97 -26.32
C GLY A 235 14.57 10.79 -25.17
N ILE A 236 13.85 10.93 -24.05
CA ILE A 236 14.28 11.68 -22.87
C ILE A 236 14.99 10.74 -21.91
N GLN A 237 16.22 11.07 -21.53
CA GLN A 237 16.95 10.31 -20.52
C GLN A 237 16.22 10.39 -19.17
N PRO A 238 15.81 9.26 -18.57
CA PRO A 238 15.19 9.27 -17.26
C PRO A 238 16.14 9.88 -16.20
N PRO A 239 15.65 10.78 -15.33
CA PRO A 239 16.47 11.37 -14.27
C PRO A 239 17.01 10.31 -13.30
N ALA A 240 18.24 10.50 -12.83
CA ALA A 240 18.93 9.55 -11.95
C ALA A 240 18.23 9.28 -10.60
N TRP A 241 17.33 10.17 -10.17
CA TRP A 241 16.56 10.00 -8.94
C TRP A 241 15.33 9.08 -9.11
N MET A 242 14.91 8.76 -10.34
CA MET A 242 13.88 7.75 -10.56
C MET A 242 14.44 6.37 -10.19
N GLN A 243 13.69 5.64 -9.38
CA GLN A 243 14.09 4.30 -8.92
C GLN A 243 13.58 3.18 -9.83
N GLY A 244 12.58 3.50 -10.67
CA GLY A 244 12.12 2.62 -11.72
C GLY A 244 13.12 2.48 -12.86
N ARG A 245 12.88 1.47 -13.69
CA ARG A 245 13.77 1.03 -14.76
C ARG A 245 13.05 1.03 -16.09
N ALA A 246 13.50 1.86 -17.04
CA ALA A 246 12.93 1.82 -18.37
C ALA A 246 13.09 0.41 -18.98
N PHE A 247 12.02 -0.10 -19.60
CA PHE A 247 12.04 -1.41 -20.29
C PHE A 247 11.78 -1.31 -21.80
N LEU A 248 11.57 -0.10 -22.33
CA LEU A 248 11.43 0.21 -23.75
C LEU A 248 12.20 1.50 -24.08
N GLY A 249 12.46 1.72 -25.37
CA GLY A 249 13.18 2.89 -25.88
C GLY A 249 14.69 2.85 -25.67
N PRO A 250 15.41 3.90 -26.10
CA PRO A 250 16.88 3.98 -26.09
C PRO A 250 17.54 3.85 -24.71
N TYR A 251 16.81 4.11 -23.62
CA TYR A 251 17.33 4.00 -22.26
C TYR A 251 16.84 2.75 -21.53
N ALA A 252 16.33 1.75 -22.25
CA ALA A 252 15.93 0.48 -21.67
C ALA A 252 17.10 -0.19 -20.92
N THR A 253 16.78 -0.81 -19.78
CA THR A 253 17.73 -1.47 -18.89
C THR A 253 17.49 -2.98 -18.87
N GLU A 254 18.42 -3.76 -18.33
CA GLU A 254 18.24 -5.19 -18.12
C GLU A 254 17.05 -5.53 -17.21
N ALA A 255 16.50 -6.73 -17.39
CA ALA A 255 15.37 -7.19 -16.59
C ALA A 255 15.79 -7.35 -15.11
N PRO A 256 15.01 -6.82 -14.16
CA PRO A 256 15.30 -7.05 -12.75
C PRO A 256 15.09 -8.52 -12.38
N ALA A 257 15.93 -9.05 -11.49
CA ALA A 257 15.77 -10.39 -10.93
C ALA A 257 14.60 -10.48 -9.93
N CYS A 258 14.20 -9.36 -9.33
CA CYS A 258 13.08 -9.29 -8.38
C CYS A 258 12.26 -8.01 -8.57
N THR A 259 10.99 -8.07 -8.22
CA THR A 259 10.06 -6.95 -8.11
C THR A 259 9.60 -6.77 -6.66
N PHE A 260 9.15 -5.55 -6.34
CA PHE A 260 8.90 -5.12 -4.97
C PHE A 260 7.47 -4.61 -4.78
N GLY A 261 6.89 -4.97 -3.64
CA GLY A 261 5.58 -4.53 -3.18
C GLY A 261 5.62 -4.04 -1.74
N PHE A 262 4.60 -3.30 -1.32
CA PHE A 262 4.44 -2.93 0.09
C PHE A 262 3.00 -2.70 0.49
N ARG A 263 2.79 -2.66 1.81
CA ARG A 263 1.60 -2.10 2.46
C ARG A 263 2.04 -1.21 3.62
N GLY A 264 1.48 -0.01 3.65
CA GLY A 264 1.48 0.89 4.80
C GLY A 264 0.09 0.97 5.43
N ARG A 265 -0.28 2.15 5.94
CA ARG A 265 -1.66 2.43 6.41
C ARG A 265 -2.66 2.31 5.26
N MET A 266 -3.73 1.56 5.48
CA MET A 266 -4.85 1.38 4.57
C MET A 266 -6.08 2.08 5.15
N ASP A 267 -6.38 3.26 4.59
CA ASP A 267 -7.36 4.18 5.15
C ASP A 267 -7.07 4.48 6.63
N GLU A 268 -7.92 4.16 7.57
CA GLU A 268 -7.69 4.45 9.00
C GLU A 268 -6.84 3.40 9.76
N ARG A 269 -6.37 2.32 9.11
CA ARG A 269 -5.72 1.17 9.77
C ARG A 269 -4.26 0.99 9.40
N TYR A 270 -3.39 0.93 10.42
CA TYR A 270 -1.95 0.84 10.25
C TYR A 270 -1.46 -0.61 10.03
N ASP A 271 -0.47 -0.75 9.15
CA ASP A 271 0.34 -1.96 9.00
C ASP A 271 1.69 -1.59 8.37
N LEU A 272 2.66 -2.50 8.43
CA LEU A 272 3.95 -2.36 7.77
C LEU A 272 4.37 -3.72 7.19
N VAL A 273 4.13 -3.90 5.89
CA VAL A 273 4.46 -5.13 5.16
C VAL A 273 5.29 -4.79 3.92
N ARG A 274 6.28 -5.63 3.62
CA ARG A 274 7.09 -5.56 2.40
C ARG A 274 7.06 -6.88 1.68
N THR A 275 7.06 -6.83 0.36
CA THR A 275 6.96 -8.00 -0.50
C THR A 275 8.07 -7.99 -1.54
N VAL A 276 8.68 -9.15 -1.77
CA VAL A 276 9.64 -9.41 -2.86
C VAL A 276 9.15 -10.59 -3.67
N SER A 277 9.27 -10.52 -4.99
CA SER A 277 9.04 -11.68 -5.86
C SER A 277 10.03 -11.75 -7.00
N ASP A 278 10.45 -12.95 -7.35
CA ASP A 278 11.23 -13.27 -8.56
C ASP A 278 10.34 -13.73 -9.73
N GLY A 279 9.02 -13.54 -9.63
CA GLY A 279 8.03 -13.98 -10.62
C GLY A 279 7.41 -15.35 -10.33
N ARG A 280 8.09 -16.20 -9.56
CA ARG A 280 7.56 -17.49 -9.09
C ARG A 280 7.26 -17.45 -7.60
N PHE A 281 8.24 -17.07 -6.79
CA PHE A 281 8.10 -17.03 -5.35
C PHE A 281 7.66 -15.65 -4.89
N VAL A 282 6.84 -15.60 -3.84
CA VAL A 282 6.43 -14.36 -3.18
C VAL A 282 6.80 -14.46 -1.72
N TYR A 283 7.69 -13.57 -1.28
CA TYR A 283 8.12 -13.42 0.10
C TYR A 283 7.48 -12.18 0.71
N LEU A 284 6.86 -12.31 1.88
CA LEU A 284 6.32 -11.19 2.65
C LEU A 284 7.03 -11.09 4.00
N ARG A 285 7.39 -9.87 4.39
CA ARG A 285 7.90 -9.55 5.74
C ARG A 285 6.89 -8.68 6.48
N HIS A 286 6.42 -9.15 7.63
CA HIS A 286 5.47 -8.45 8.51
C HIS A 286 6.17 -7.83 9.71
N TYR A 287 6.25 -6.50 9.77
CA TYR A 287 6.83 -5.81 10.93
C TYR A 287 5.83 -5.53 12.05
N MET A 288 4.55 -5.81 11.81
CA MET A 288 3.49 -5.73 12.82
C MET A 288 2.74 -7.08 12.93
N PRO A 289 3.42 -8.17 13.33
CA PRO A 289 2.83 -9.51 13.37
C PRO A 289 1.69 -9.65 14.39
N HIS A 290 1.74 -8.86 15.47
CA HIS A 290 0.70 -8.76 16.50
C HIS A 290 -0.67 -8.26 15.97
N LYS A 291 -0.72 -7.62 14.80
CA LYS A 291 -1.98 -7.18 14.18
C LYS A 291 -2.54 -8.28 13.30
N ILE A 292 -3.86 -8.48 13.32
CA ILE A 292 -4.55 -9.39 12.40
C ILE A 292 -4.43 -8.94 10.93
N TYR A 293 -4.65 -9.84 9.95
CA TYR A 293 -4.73 -9.42 8.54
C TYR A 293 -6.00 -8.59 8.27
N GLY A 294 -7.15 -9.08 8.69
CA GLY A 294 -8.49 -8.54 8.44
C GLY A 294 -8.89 -7.43 9.41
N GLN A 295 -8.07 -6.39 9.57
CA GLN A 295 -8.44 -5.22 10.36
C GLN A 295 -9.74 -4.59 9.81
N HIS A 296 -10.58 -4.04 10.70
CA HIS A 296 -11.80 -3.34 10.30
C HIS A 296 -11.47 -2.03 9.58
N VAL A 297 -11.37 -2.07 8.25
CA VAL A 297 -11.32 -0.88 7.40
C VAL A 297 -12.74 -0.58 6.94
N ALA A 298 -13.32 0.53 7.39
CA ALA A 298 -14.74 0.85 7.22
C ALA A 298 -15.18 0.77 5.75
N TYR A 299 -14.36 1.30 4.83
CA TYR A 299 -14.68 1.27 3.40
C TYR A 299 -14.60 -0.13 2.78
N MET A 300 -13.79 -1.04 3.34
CA MET A 300 -13.74 -2.45 2.92
C MET A 300 -14.95 -3.24 3.45
N PHE A 301 -15.43 -2.91 4.64
CA PHE A 301 -16.60 -3.53 5.28
C PHE A 301 -17.94 -3.13 4.65
N GLU A 302 -17.98 -2.08 3.84
CA GLU A 302 -19.13 -1.81 2.97
C GLU A 302 -19.35 -2.92 1.90
N THR A 303 -18.34 -3.73 1.59
CA THR A 303 -18.45 -4.82 0.60
C THR A 303 -19.16 -6.05 1.22
N PRO A 304 -20.21 -6.61 0.60
CA PRO A 304 -20.94 -7.78 1.11
C PRO A 304 -20.05 -8.99 1.40
N THR A 305 -19.14 -9.34 0.48
CA THR A 305 -18.15 -10.41 0.67
C THR A 305 -17.38 -10.27 1.99
N THR A 306 -16.91 -9.07 2.35
CA THR A 306 -16.18 -8.83 3.60
C THR A 306 -17.04 -9.13 4.82
N ARG A 307 -18.30 -8.69 4.83
CA ARG A 307 -19.22 -8.88 5.97
C ARG A 307 -19.61 -10.34 6.16
N VAL A 308 -19.91 -11.06 5.07
CA VAL A 308 -20.20 -12.50 5.13
C VAL A 308 -18.98 -13.27 5.61
N TRP A 309 -17.79 -12.92 5.13
CA TRP A 309 -16.55 -13.56 5.55
C TRP A 309 -16.27 -13.35 7.05
N LYS A 310 -16.43 -12.12 7.57
CA LYS A 310 -16.31 -11.83 9.01
C LYS A 310 -17.36 -12.58 9.84
N ARG A 311 -18.63 -12.58 9.41
CA ARG A 311 -19.71 -13.30 10.10
C ARG A 311 -19.41 -14.80 10.21
N LEU A 312 -18.95 -15.43 9.14
CA LEU A 312 -18.62 -16.86 9.14
C LEU A 312 -17.39 -17.18 10.01
N HIS A 313 -16.43 -16.26 10.11
CA HIS A 313 -15.35 -16.36 11.09
C HIS A 313 -15.88 -16.36 12.52
N ASP A 314 -16.76 -15.40 12.84
CA ASP A 314 -17.35 -15.27 14.18
C ASP A 314 -18.23 -16.48 14.56
N GLU A 315 -18.85 -17.12 13.56
CA GLU A 315 -19.61 -18.36 13.72
C GLU A 315 -18.74 -19.63 13.77
N GLY A 316 -17.42 -19.53 13.55
CA GLY A 316 -16.51 -20.68 13.52
C GLY A 316 -16.73 -21.63 12.34
N ARG A 317 -17.19 -21.11 11.19
CA ARG A 317 -17.62 -21.90 10.02
C ARG A 317 -16.67 -21.86 8.82
N LEU A 318 -15.51 -21.21 8.97
CA LEU A 318 -14.51 -21.10 7.91
C LEU A 318 -13.55 -22.28 7.89
N THR A 319 -13.00 -22.61 6.72
CA THR A 319 -11.84 -23.50 6.64
C THR A 319 -10.58 -22.79 7.17
N PRO A 320 -9.50 -23.50 7.54
CA PRO A 320 -8.26 -22.87 8.00
C PRO A 320 -7.69 -21.82 7.03
N GLU A 321 -7.79 -22.05 5.72
CA GLU A 321 -7.30 -21.14 4.67
C GLU A 321 -8.11 -19.84 4.63
N GLN A 322 -9.42 -19.93 4.86
CA GLN A 322 -10.34 -18.79 4.90
C GLN A 322 -10.24 -18.05 6.23
N ASP A 323 -10.08 -18.78 7.33
CA ASP A 323 -10.01 -18.23 8.68
C ASP A 323 -8.72 -17.42 8.89
N ARG A 324 -7.62 -17.81 8.23
CA ARG A 324 -6.31 -17.15 8.33
C ARG A 324 -6.37 -15.63 8.19
N PHE A 325 -7.25 -15.10 7.34
CA PHE A 325 -7.39 -13.65 7.15
C PHE A 325 -7.87 -12.90 8.41
N TRP A 326 -8.46 -13.58 9.38
CA TRP A 326 -8.93 -12.98 10.63
C TRP A 326 -7.98 -13.22 11.80
N GLN A 327 -6.86 -13.92 11.55
CA GLN A 327 -5.84 -14.24 12.54
C GLN A 327 -4.66 -13.24 12.52
N THR A 328 -3.80 -13.30 13.54
CA THR A 328 -2.50 -12.62 13.57
C THR A 328 -1.53 -13.22 12.55
N LYS A 329 -0.47 -12.48 12.23
CA LYS A 329 0.45 -12.80 11.13
C LYS A 329 1.76 -13.39 11.66
N PRO A 330 2.39 -14.33 10.95
CA PRO A 330 3.78 -14.69 11.25
C PRO A 330 4.71 -13.52 10.88
N PRO A 331 5.95 -13.49 11.39
CA PRO A 331 6.96 -12.53 10.95
C PRO A 331 7.23 -12.57 9.44
N GLU A 332 7.15 -13.77 8.84
CA GLU A 332 7.48 -14.02 7.45
C GLU A 332 6.53 -15.02 6.79
N GLU A 333 6.30 -14.79 5.49
CA GLU A 333 5.58 -15.71 4.62
C GLU A 333 6.35 -15.95 3.33
N LEU A 334 6.25 -17.17 2.79
CA LEU A 334 6.79 -17.55 1.49
C LEU A 334 5.78 -18.41 0.73
N TYR A 335 5.54 -18.08 -0.53
CA TYR A 335 4.62 -18.81 -1.40
C TYR A 335 5.28 -19.17 -2.74
N ASP A 336 4.94 -20.33 -3.30
CA ASP A 336 5.30 -20.75 -4.66
C ASP A 336 4.06 -20.67 -5.56
N LEU A 337 3.98 -19.63 -6.40
CA LEU A 337 2.80 -19.37 -7.24
C LEU A 337 2.54 -20.45 -8.29
N SER A 338 3.53 -21.32 -8.58
CA SER A 338 3.35 -22.43 -9.52
C SER A 338 2.51 -23.57 -8.93
N ARG A 339 2.46 -23.66 -7.59
CA ARG A 339 1.74 -24.70 -6.84
C ARG A 339 0.54 -24.14 -6.07
N ASP A 340 0.69 -22.93 -5.56
CA ASP A 340 -0.29 -22.26 -4.70
C ASP A 340 -0.58 -20.84 -5.23
N PRO A 341 -1.36 -20.71 -6.32
CA PRO A 341 -1.65 -19.42 -6.94
C PRO A 341 -2.51 -18.51 -6.06
N ASP A 342 -3.16 -19.04 -5.03
CA ASP A 342 -3.97 -18.28 -4.06
C ASP A 342 -3.18 -17.91 -2.79
N GLU A 343 -1.92 -18.36 -2.64
CA GLU A 343 -1.03 -18.00 -1.54
C GLU A 343 -1.63 -18.35 -0.15
N VAL A 344 -2.22 -19.55 -0.02
CA VAL A 344 -2.86 -20.03 1.21
C VAL A 344 -1.97 -20.98 2.04
N HIS A 345 -0.87 -21.49 1.48
CA HIS A 345 0.07 -22.40 2.15
C HIS A 345 1.44 -21.75 2.37
N ASN A 346 1.70 -21.25 3.58
CA ASN A 346 2.98 -20.61 3.91
C ASN A 346 4.13 -21.62 3.99
N LEU A 347 5.19 -21.40 3.21
CA LEU A 347 6.38 -22.24 3.10
C LEU A 347 7.55 -21.77 3.97
N ALA A 348 7.45 -20.65 4.67
CA ALA A 348 8.59 -20.05 5.40
C ALA A 348 9.20 -20.97 6.48
N GLY A 349 8.41 -21.86 7.08
CA GLY A 349 8.89 -22.84 8.07
C GLY A 349 9.41 -24.16 7.49
N ARG A 350 9.39 -24.33 6.16
CA ARG A 350 9.70 -25.60 5.49
C ARG A 350 11.20 -25.68 5.16
N PRO A 351 11.96 -26.67 5.69
CA PRO A 351 13.41 -26.76 5.50
C PRO A 351 13.85 -26.75 4.03
N GLU A 352 13.08 -27.39 3.14
CA GLU A 352 13.36 -27.50 1.71
C GLU A 352 13.27 -26.16 0.95
N TYR A 353 12.66 -25.12 1.53
CA TYR A 353 12.59 -23.77 0.95
C TYR A 353 13.52 -22.76 1.64
N ARG A 354 14.38 -23.21 2.56
CA ARG A 354 15.26 -22.32 3.36
C ARG A 354 16.14 -21.41 2.50
N GLU A 355 16.76 -21.97 1.46
CA GLU A 355 17.64 -21.19 0.56
C GLU A 355 16.87 -20.08 -0.17
N VAL A 356 15.66 -20.38 -0.65
CA VAL A 356 14.79 -19.39 -1.30
C VAL A 356 14.36 -18.31 -0.32
N LEU A 357 13.95 -18.69 0.88
CA LEU A 357 13.57 -17.77 1.94
C LEU A 357 14.72 -16.81 2.29
N GLU A 358 15.92 -17.35 2.56
CA GLU A 358 17.10 -16.56 2.93
C GLU A 358 17.54 -15.62 1.80
N ARG A 359 17.50 -16.09 0.55
CA ARG A 359 17.79 -15.25 -0.62
C ARG A 359 16.81 -14.07 -0.72
N LEU A 360 15.51 -14.31 -0.67
CA LEU A 360 14.50 -13.25 -0.79
C LEU A 360 14.48 -12.32 0.43
N ARG A 361 14.75 -12.84 1.63
CA ARG A 361 14.97 -12.04 2.85
C ARG A 361 16.15 -11.09 2.68
N ARG A 362 17.28 -11.55 2.12
CA ARG A 362 18.44 -10.71 1.84
C ARG A 362 18.09 -9.60 0.83
N VAL A 363 17.46 -9.95 -0.29
CA VAL A 363 17.02 -8.98 -1.31
C VAL A 363 16.07 -7.93 -0.73
N HIS A 364 15.15 -8.35 0.13
CA HIS A 364 14.25 -7.46 0.86
C HIS A 364 15.02 -6.45 1.74
N ARG A 365 15.97 -6.92 2.54
CA ARG A 365 16.80 -6.06 3.39
C ARG A 365 17.61 -5.06 2.57
N GLU A 366 18.21 -5.51 1.48
CA GLU A 366 18.96 -4.65 0.54
C GLU A 366 18.06 -3.55 -0.04
N GLN A 367 16.84 -3.90 -0.46
CA GLN A 367 15.87 -2.94 -0.98
C GLN A 367 15.46 -1.89 0.07
N VAL A 368 15.18 -2.30 1.32
CA VAL A 368 14.83 -1.37 2.40
C VAL A 368 15.93 -0.33 2.61
N LEU A 369 17.19 -0.78 2.67
CA LEU A 369 18.34 0.09 2.88
C LEU A 369 18.62 0.99 1.66
N ALA A 370 18.61 0.42 0.45
CA ALA A 370 18.88 1.15 -0.79
C ALA A 370 17.82 2.22 -1.09
N SER A 371 16.55 1.91 -0.81
CA SER A 371 15.44 2.85 -1.02
C SER A 371 15.30 3.89 0.08
N ARG A 372 16.05 3.76 1.18
CA ARG A 372 15.92 4.60 2.38
C ARG A 372 14.47 4.67 2.87
N ASP A 373 13.85 3.50 3.00
CA ASP A 373 12.42 3.31 3.24
C ASP A 373 11.93 4.02 4.52
N LEU A 374 11.18 5.12 4.39
CA LEU A 374 10.67 5.92 5.53
C LEU A 374 9.53 5.24 6.30
N GLY A 375 9.03 4.08 5.84
CA GLY A 375 7.95 3.37 6.51
C GLY A 375 8.32 2.81 7.89
N PHE A 376 9.61 2.81 8.26
CA PHE A 376 10.06 2.43 9.60
C PHE A 376 9.95 3.56 10.64
N LEU A 377 9.52 4.75 10.22
CA LEU A 377 9.08 5.81 11.12
C LEU A 377 7.57 5.69 11.38
N PRO A 378 7.09 5.94 12.62
CA PRO A 378 5.68 6.24 12.84
C PRO A 378 5.21 7.38 11.94
N GLU A 379 3.95 7.37 11.47
CA GLU A 379 3.47 8.37 10.50
C GLU A 379 3.57 9.81 11.03
N SER A 380 3.31 10.03 12.32
CA SER A 380 3.51 11.33 12.98
C SER A 380 4.97 11.79 12.92
N GLU A 381 5.94 10.88 13.00
CA GLU A 381 7.36 11.20 12.90
C GLU A 381 7.84 11.46 11.46
N ILE A 382 7.24 10.83 10.45
CA ILE A 382 7.50 11.17 9.04
C ILE A 382 7.22 12.66 8.84
N HIS A 383 6.10 13.16 9.37
CA HIS A 383 5.69 14.54 9.22
C HIS A 383 6.45 15.51 10.14
N SER A 384 6.62 15.16 11.42
CA SER A 384 7.29 16.04 12.39
C SER A 384 8.78 16.20 12.08
N ARG A 385 9.48 15.12 11.68
CA ARG A 385 10.88 15.19 11.25
C ARG A 385 11.02 16.01 9.97
N ALA A 386 10.05 15.94 9.05
CA ALA A 386 10.09 16.69 7.79
C ALA A 386 9.79 18.19 7.95
N ARG A 387 9.13 18.61 9.04
CA ARG A 387 8.80 20.02 9.34
C ARG A 387 8.12 20.74 8.16
N GLY A 388 7.16 20.08 7.53
CA GLY A 388 6.44 20.59 6.36
C GLY A 388 7.18 20.48 5.02
N GLY A 389 8.46 20.07 5.02
CA GLY A 389 9.21 19.73 3.81
C GLY A 389 8.89 18.34 3.27
N ALA A 390 9.59 17.95 2.19
CA ALA A 390 9.49 16.61 1.64
C ALA A 390 10.16 15.58 2.56
N PRO A 391 9.46 14.52 3.03
CA PRO A 391 10.06 13.50 3.89
C PRO A 391 11.27 12.80 3.29
N TRP A 392 11.33 12.69 1.95
CA TRP A 392 12.50 12.20 1.23
C TRP A 392 13.81 12.86 1.68
N SER A 393 13.81 14.18 1.96
CA SER A 393 15.00 14.91 2.42
C SER A 393 15.46 14.45 3.81
N VAL A 394 14.54 14.05 4.68
CA VAL A 394 14.83 13.41 5.96
C VAL A 394 15.48 12.06 5.71
N GLY A 395 14.93 11.29 4.76
CA GLY A 395 15.43 9.97 4.39
C GLY A 395 16.88 9.96 3.93
N GLN A 396 17.34 11.04 3.30
CA GLN A 396 18.72 11.20 2.82
C GLN A 396 19.70 11.68 3.90
N ASP A 397 19.22 12.15 5.06
CA ASP A 397 20.05 12.68 6.13
C ASP A 397 20.23 11.62 7.23
N PRO A 398 21.43 11.02 7.39
CA PRO A 398 21.66 9.96 8.37
C PRO A 398 21.57 10.44 9.83
N LEU A 399 21.68 11.74 10.10
CA LEU A 399 21.50 12.30 11.45
C LEU A 399 20.03 12.43 11.80
N ARG A 400 19.18 12.74 10.81
CA ARG A 400 17.73 12.84 11.01
C ARG A 400 17.02 11.50 10.83
N TYR A 401 17.64 10.56 10.12
CA TYR A 401 17.10 9.23 9.87
C TYR A 401 18.20 8.15 9.84
N PRO A 402 18.63 7.64 11.03
CA PRO A 402 19.60 6.57 11.14
C PRO A 402 18.98 5.20 10.80
N LEU A 403 18.54 5.03 9.54
CA LEU A 403 17.78 3.87 9.06
C LEU A 403 18.40 2.52 9.45
N GLY A 404 19.72 2.36 9.34
CA GLY A 404 20.36 1.08 9.67
C GLY A 404 20.09 0.63 11.11
N ARG A 405 20.14 1.57 12.07
CA ARG A 405 19.85 1.31 13.49
C ARG A 405 18.36 1.07 13.72
N ILE A 406 17.51 1.94 13.17
CA ILE A 406 16.04 1.83 13.28
C ILE A 406 15.56 0.48 12.70
N PHE A 407 16.05 0.13 11.51
CA PHE A 407 15.65 -1.08 10.81
C PHE A 407 16.10 -2.35 11.55
N ALA A 408 17.35 -2.39 12.04
CA ALA A 408 17.83 -3.52 12.84
C ALA A 408 16.98 -3.74 14.10
N THR A 409 16.55 -2.66 14.78
CA THR A 409 15.66 -2.76 15.94
C THR A 409 14.26 -3.23 15.53
N ALA A 410 13.72 -2.74 14.41
CA ALA A 410 12.43 -3.19 13.88
C ALA A 410 12.42 -4.69 13.54
N GLU A 411 13.53 -5.22 13.01
CA GLU A 411 13.69 -6.65 12.76
C GLU A 411 13.68 -7.46 14.05
N LYS A 412 14.53 -7.10 15.03
CA LYS A 412 14.54 -7.75 16.36
C LYS A 412 13.18 -7.70 17.06
N ALA A 413 12.49 -6.57 16.93
CA ALA A 413 11.16 -6.38 17.48
C ALA A 413 10.16 -7.39 16.89
N SER A 414 10.16 -7.53 15.56
CA SER A 414 9.12 -8.23 14.81
C SER A 414 9.44 -9.67 14.40
N PHE A 415 10.67 -10.15 14.58
CA PHE A 415 11.00 -11.59 14.45
C PHE A 415 10.54 -12.42 15.65
N LEU A 416 10.25 -11.76 16.77
CA LEU A 416 9.69 -12.36 17.99
C LEU A 416 10.61 -13.38 18.69
N GLU A 417 11.90 -13.39 18.36
CA GLU A 417 12.92 -14.17 19.08
C GLU A 417 12.92 -13.76 20.57
N PRO A 418 12.72 -14.71 21.51
CA PRO A 418 12.73 -14.41 22.94
C PRO A 418 14.03 -13.75 23.41
N GLU A 419 15.16 -14.14 22.82
CA GLU A 419 16.51 -13.69 23.17
C GLU A 419 16.75 -12.22 22.84
N ALA A 420 15.89 -11.60 22.04
CA ALA A 420 16.01 -10.20 21.67
C ALA A 420 15.44 -9.22 22.72
N VAL A 421 14.77 -9.69 23.78
CA VAL A 421 14.18 -8.82 24.82
C VAL A 421 15.21 -7.88 25.47
N PRO A 422 16.41 -8.32 25.89
CA PRO A 422 17.43 -7.43 26.45
C PRO A 422 17.86 -6.32 25.48
N ASP A 423 17.95 -6.62 24.19
CA ASP A 423 18.29 -5.63 23.15
C ASP A 423 17.19 -4.60 22.96
N LEU A 424 15.93 -5.04 23.02
CA LEU A 424 14.77 -4.17 22.89
C LEU A 424 14.62 -3.24 24.10
N LEU A 425 14.92 -3.73 25.30
CA LEU A 425 14.96 -2.90 26.51
C LEU A 425 16.04 -1.82 26.41
N ARG A 426 17.23 -2.15 25.90
CA ARG A 426 18.27 -1.15 25.61
C ARG A 426 17.82 -0.15 24.53
N ALA A 427 17.12 -0.62 23.50
CA ALA A 427 16.62 0.25 22.44
C ALA A 427 15.58 1.27 22.95
N MET A 428 14.83 0.97 24.02
CA MET A 428 13.92 1.92 24.67
C MET A 428 14.64 3.12 25.32
N GLU A 429 15.96 3.08 25.44
CA GLU A 429 16.79 4.15 26.02
C GLU A 429 17.60 4.91 24.95
N ASP A 430 17.43 4.58 23.66
CA ASP A 430 18.17 5.22 22.55
C ASP A 430 17.83 6.71 22.40
N GLU A 431 18.78 7.49 21.88
CA GLU A 431 18.58 8.92 21.58
C GLU A 431 17.49 9.16 20.52
N ASP A 432 17.35 8.25 19.55
CA ASP A 432 16.40 8.38 18.45
C ASP A 432 15.05 7.75 18.81
N SER A 433 13.98 8.54 18.68
CA SER A 433 12.63 8.14 19.08
C SER A 433 12.08 6.96 18.28
N ALA A 434 12.52 6.74 17.03
CA ALA A 434 12.08 5.59 16.24
C ALA A 434 12.74 4.30 16.72
N VAL A 435 13.98 4.36 17.22
CA VAL A 435 14.62 3.19 17.88
C VAL A 435 13.87 2.85 19.17
N ARG A 436 13.55 3.86 19.99
CA ARG A 436 12.73 3.66 21.20
C ARG A 436 11.35 3.11 20.88
N TYR A 437 10.69 3.63 19.85
CA TYR A 437 9.40 3.14 19.37
C TYR A 437 9.48 1.65 19.04
N TRP A 438 10.47 1.20 18.26
CA TRP A 438 10.61 -0.22 17.93
C TRP A 438 10.98 -1.09 19.13
N GLY A 439 11.73 -0.56 20.11
CA GLY A 439 11.95 -1.21 21.41
C GLY A 439 10.65 -1.50 22.14
N VAL A 440 9.79 -0.48 22.28
CA VAL A 440 8.45 -0.61 22.89
C VAL A 440 7.55 -1.56 22.10
N MET A 441 7.49 -1.40 20.78
CA MET A 441 6.72 -2.28 19.91
C MET A 441 7.16 -3.75 20.02
N GLY A 442 8.46 -3.99 20.21
CA GLY A 442 8.99 -5.34 20.43
C GLY A 442 8.47 -5.99 21.71
N LEU A 443 8.26 -5.23 22.79
CA LEU A 443 7.62 -5.75 24.00
C LEU A 443 6.12 -6.00 23.78
N LEU A 444 5.41 -5.03 23.17
CA LEU A 444 3.98 -5.17 22.80
C LEU A 444 3.74 -6.47 22.02
N MET A 445 4.56 -6.74 21.00
CA MET A 445 4.41 -7.89 20.13
C MET A 445 4.61 -9.26 20.81
N ARG A 446 5.30 -9.30 21.94
CA ARG A 446 5.58 -10.53 22.69
C ARG A 446 4.50 -10.85 23.74
N GLY A 447 3.51 -9.98 23.87
CA GLY A 447 2.29 -10.27 24.61
C GLY A 447 2.41 -10.14 26.13
N GLN A 448 1.47 -10.81 26.81
CA GLN A 448 1.16 -10.60 28.22
C GLN A 448 2.35 -10.73 29.16
N THR A 449 3.11 -11.83 29.06
CA THR A 449 4.21 -12.14 29.99
C THR A 449 5.28 -11.05 29.95
N VAL A 450 5.81 -10.77 28.75
CA VAL A 450 6.89 -9.80 28.55
C VAL A 450 6.45 -8.39 28.94
N VAL A 451 5.23 -7.98 28.60
CA VAL A 451 4.71 -6.66 28.98
C VAL A 451 4.60 -6.51 30.50
N ARG A 452 4.08 -7.51 31.21
CA ARG A 452 3.86 -7.41 32.67
C ARG A 452 5.17 -7.40 33.45
N GLU A 453 6.15 -8.21 33.05
CA GLU A 453 7.49 -8.24 33.64
C GLU A 453 8.25 -6.92 33.45
N ASN A 454 7.97 -6.19 32.36
CA ASN A 454 8.63 -4.94 32.00
C ASN A 454 7.73 -3.71 32.17
N ALA A 455 6.66 -3.82 32.96
CA ALA A 455 5.64 -2.78 33.07
C ALA A 455 6.18 -1.45 33.61
N ASP A 456 7.19 -1.47 34.48
CA ASP A 456 7.80 -0.25 35.01
C ASP A 456 8.56 0.53 33.93
N ARG A 457 9.24 -0.18 33.02
CA ARG A 457 9.92 0.41 31.86
C ARG A 457 8.90 1.02 30.89
N LEU A 458 7.80 0.31 30.62
CA LEU A 458 6.71 0.81 29.80
C LEU A 458 6.01 2.01 30.45
N ARG A 459 5.84 2.01 31.77
CA ARG A 459 5.28 3.16 32.50
C ARG A 459 6.17 4.39 32.38
N ALA A 460 7.49 4.23 32.43
CA ALA A 460 8.43 5.32 32.17
C ALA A 460 8.28 5.87 30.75
N ALA A 461 8.12 4.98 29.75
CA ALA A 461 7.90 5.37 28.35
C ALA A 461 6.58 6.12 28.10
N LEU A 462 5.62 6.10 29.03
CA LEU A 462 4.43 6.98 28.95
C LEU A 462 4.79 8.47 29.07
N GLN A 463 6.00 8.81 29.51
CA GLN A 463 6.52 10.18 29.59
C GLN A 463 7.52 10.51 28.47
N ASP A 464 7.68 9.65 27.47
CA ASP A 464 8.60 9.89 26.36
C ASP A 464 8.28 11.21 25.65
N PRO A 465 9.28 12.00 25.21
CA PRO A 465 9.02 13.23 24.45
C PRO A 465 8.26 12.98 23.14
N ALA A 466 8.44 11.82 22.49
CA ALA A 466 7.77 11.47 21.25
C ALA A 466 6.37 10.86 21.51
N PRO A 467 5.29 11.46 20.98
CA PRO A 467 3.93 10.93 21.13
C PRO A 467 3.78 9.48 20.64
N ALA A 468 4.47 9.12 19.56
CA ALA A 468 4.39 7.77 19.01
C ALA A 468 4.91 6.69 19.97
N VAL A 469 5.94 7.00 20.77
CA VAL A 469 6.49 6.10 21.79
C VAL A 469 5.52 5.99 22.97
N ARG A 470 4.95 7.12 23.42
CA ARG A 470 3.94 7.13 24.49
C ARG A 470 2.72 6.28 24.13
N VAL A 471 2.20 6.45 22.91
CA VAL A 471 1.03 5.69 22.42
C VAL A 471 1.36 4.20 22.32
N ALA A 472 2.52 3.81 21.80
CA ALA A 472 2.91 2.40 21.73
C ALA A 472 3.07 1.77 23.12
N ALA A 473 3.63 2.50 24.09
CA ALA A 473 3.79 2.01 25.46
C ALA A 473 2.44 1.88 26.16
N ALA A 474 1.53 2.82 25.90
CA ALA A 474 0.17 2.75 26.40
C ALA A 474 -0.63 1.61 25.76
N GLU A 475 -0.47 1.34 24.46
CA GLU A 475 -1.05 0.15 23.79
C GLU A 475 -0.58 -1.13 24.48
N ALA A 476 0.72 -1.29 24.71
CA ALA A 476 1.27 -2.45 25.41
C ALA A 476 0.60 -2.67 26.78
N LEU A 477 0.58 -1.64 27.62
CA LEU A 477 0.00 -1.73 28.96
C LEU A 477 -1.53 -1.91 28.94
N ALA A 478 -2.23 -1.26 28.00
CA ALA A 478 -3.68 -1.37 27.86
C ALA A 478 -4.12 -2.77 27.40
N VAL A 479 -3.41 -3.36 26.44
CA VAL A 479 -3.74 -4.67 25.87
C VAL A 479 -3.29 -5.80 26.81
N HIS A 480 -2.09 -5.70 27.38
CA HIS A 480 -1.41 -6.84 28.03
C HIS A 480 -1.11 -6.66 29.53
N GLY A 481 -1.14 -5.42 30.05
CA GLY A 481 -0.89 -5.13 31.46
C GLY A 481 -1.96 -5.67 32.41
N THR A 482 -1.73 -5.60 33.72
CA THR A 482 -2.78 -5.78 34.74
C THR A 482 -3.80 -4.63 34.68
N GLU A 483 -4.93 -4.74 35.39
CA GLU A 483 -5.93 -3.66 35.43
C GLU A 483 -5.34 -2.35 35.97
N ALA A 484 -4.55 -2.43 37.04
CA ALA A 484 -3.85 -1.27 37.62
C ALA A 484 -2.84 -0.63 36.65
N GLN A 485 -2.23 -1.42 35.76
CA GLN A 485 -1.31 -0.94 34.73
C GLN A 485 -2.05 -0.37 33.51
N ALA A 486 -3.16 -0.98 33.12
CA ALA A 486 -3.93 -0.58 31.95
C ALA A 486 -4.72 0.72 32.16
N LYS A 487 -5.25 0.97 33.37
CA LYS A 487 -6.04 2.17 33.66
C LYS A 487 -5.34 3.49 33.31
N PRO A 488 -4.11 3.78 33.76
CA PRO A 488 -3.39 5.00 33.36
C PRO A 488 -3.04 5.02 31.87
N ALA A 489 -2.76 3.86 31.27
CA ALA A 489 -2.48 3.76 29.85
C ALA A 489 -3.70 4.11 28.99
N LEU A 490 -4.88 3.59 29.33
CA LEU A 490 -6.15 3.92 28.67
C LEU A 490 -6.51 5.41 28.81
N ALA A 491 -6.22 6.02 29.97
CA ALA A 491 -6.40 7.46 30.16
C ALA A 491 -5.48 8.28 29.24
N LEU A 492 -4.22 7.87 29.07
CA LEU A 492 -3.29 8.51 28.13
C LEU A 492 -3.76 8.36 26.69
N LEU A 493 -4.21 7.16 26.29
CA LEU A 493 -4.72 6.92 24.94
C LEU A 493 -5.95 7.80 24.65
N LEU A 494 -6.89 7.92 25.60
CA LEU A 494 -8.04 8.81 25.44
C LEU A 494 -7.62 10.28 25.27
N GLU A 495 -6.61 10.72 26.01
CA GLU A 495 -6.05 12.07 25.88
C GLU A 495 -5.43 12.29 24.50
N HIS A 496 -4.65 11.32 24.01
CA HIS A 496 -4.03 11.35 22.69
C HIS A 496 -5.02 11.17 21.53
N ALA A 497 -6.25 10.73 21.81
CA ALA A 497 -7.31 10.57 20.82
C ALA A 497 -8.04 11.89 20.46
N SER A 498 -7.69 13.02 21.08
CA SER A 498 -8.35 14.31 20.81
C SER A 498 -7.65 15.13 19.72
N LEU A 499 -8.39 15.44 18.65
CA LEU A 499 -7.95 16.33 17.56
C LEU A 499 -7.72 17.79 17.97
N GLU A 500 -8.17 18.20 19.15
CA GLU A 500 -7.90 19.54 19.69
C GLU A 500 -6.50 19.66 20.31
N ARG A 501 -5.87 18.52 20.61
CA ARG A 501 -4.62 18.47 21.37
C ARG A 501 -3.45 17.94 20.57
N HIS A 502 -3.72 17.00 19.66
CA HIS A 502 -2.69 16.28 18.92
C HIS A 502 -2.97 16.31 17.41
N ASP A 503 -1.92 16.12 16.62
CA ASP A 503 -2.04 15.98 15.18
C ASP A 503 -2.86 14.73 14.79
N VAL A 504 -3.41 14.73 13.58
CA VAL A 504 -4.28 13.64 13.10
C VAL A 504 -3.58 12.28 13.08
N TRP A 505 -2.26 12.23 12.91
CA TRP A 505 -1.52 10.96 12.83
C TRP A 505 -1.39 10.32 14.21
N THR A 506 -1.04 11.12 15.22
CA THR A 506 -1.02 10.72 16.63
C THR A 506 -2.42 10.30 17.10
N VAL A 507 -3.47 11.05 16.76
CA VAL A 507 -4.85 10.70 17.09
C VAL A 507 -5.27 9.36 16.48
N MET A 508 -4.99 9.15 15.19
CA MET A 508 -5.29 7.87 14.54
C MET A 508 -4.52 6.72 15.19
N GLN A 509 -3.26 6.93 15.58
CA GLN A 509 -2.46 5.90 16.27
C GLN A 509 -3.09 5.54 17.62
N ALA A 510 -3.47 6.54 18.43
CA ALA A 510 -4.11 6.34 19.72
C ALA A 510 -5.45 5.62 19.61
N LEU A 511 -6.30 6.00 18.64
CA LEU A 511 -7.57 5.33 18.39
C LEU A 511 -7.40 3.87 17.94
N ASN A 512 -6.38 3.56 17.12
CA ASN A 512 -6.06 2.18 16.77
C ASN A 512 -5.56 1.38 17.99
N ALA A 513 -4.82 1.99 18.91
CA ALA A 513 -4.38 1.35 20.16
C ALA A 513 -5.56 1.09 21.12
N ILE A 514 -6.53 2.01 21.20
CA ILE A 514 -7.77 1.80 21.96
C ILE A 514 -8.57 0.64 21.37
N ASP A 515 -8.69 0.56 20.05
CA ASP A 515 -9.37 -0.54 19.36
C ASP A 515 -8.68 -1.88 19.64
N ALA A 516 -7.35 -1.91 19.64
CA ALA A 516 -6.57 -3.10 19.97
C ALA A 516 -6.77 -3.59 21.42
N ALA A 517 -7.13 -2.71 22.35
CA ALA A 517 -7.44 -3.08 23.73
C ALA A 517 -8.81 -3.75 23.89
N GLY A 518 -9.67 -3.70 22.86
CA GLY A 518 -10.97 -4.38 22.81
C GLY A 518 -11.84 -4.08 24.03
N GLU A 519 -12.38 -5.12 24.66
CA GLU A 519 -13.25 -5.00 25.83
C GLU A 519 -12.60 -4.29 27.02
N ARG A 520 -11.26 -4.29 27.13
CA ARG A 520 -10.57 -3.55 28.19
C ARG A 520 -10.75 -2.04 28.07
N ALA A 521 -11.05 -1.55 26.87
CA ALA A 521 -11.34 -0.14 26.59
C ALA A 521 -12.84 0.19 26.60
N ALA A 522 -13.75 -0.77 26.89
CA ALA A 522 -15.19 -0.55 26.85
C ALA A 522 -15.66 0.62 27.74
N GLY A 523 -15.00 0.85 28.87
CA GLY A 523 -15.27 1.99 29.76
C GLY A 523 -15.00 3.38 29.14
N LEU A 524 -14.29 3.46 28.01
CA LEU A 524 -14.01 4.71 27.31
C LEU A 524 -15.10 5.13 26.32
N ARG A 525 -16.04 4.24 25.96
CA ARG A 525 -17.04 4.46 24.89
C ARG A 525 -17.75 5.81 24.99
N ALA A 526 -18.29 6.15 26.18
CA ALA A 526 -19.00 7.41 26.40
C ALA A 526 -18.09 8.65 26.28
N ALA A 527 -16.81 8.53 26.64
CA ALA A 527 -15.84 9.61 26.48
C ALA A 527 -15.43 9.79 25.01
N LEU A 528 -15.18 8.68 24.30
CA LEU A 528 -14.88 8.68 22.86
C LEU A 528 -16.00 9.31 22.04
N ALA A 529 -17.26 9.03 22.38
CA ALA A 529 -18.42 9.60 21.69
C ALA A 529 -18.50 11.15 21.79
N ARG A 530 -17.83 11.75 22.78
CA ARG A 530 -17.77 13.20 23.01
C ARG A 530 -16.56 13.86 22.33
N LEU A 531 -15.61 13.09 21.80
CA LEU A 531 -14.42 13.65 21.16
C LEU A 531 -14.78 14.38 19.85
N PRO A 532 -14.05 15.46 19.53
CA PRO A 532 -14.24 16.17 18.28
C PRO A 532 -13.94 15.24 17.09
N LYS A 533 -14.89 15.15 16.15
CA LYS A 533 -14.72 14.38 14.91
C LYS A 533 -13.95 15.15 13.82
N GLN A 534 -13.82 16.46 13.98
CA GLN A 534 -13.11 17.36 13.08
C GLN A 534 -12.40 18.44 13.88
N ALA A 535 -11.33 18.98 13.32
CA ALA A 535 -10.63 20.14 13.84
C ALA A 535 -10.04 20.96 12.67
N ALA A 536 -9.71 22.22 12.93
CA ALA A 536 -9.01 23.06 11.97
C ALA A 536 -7.61 22.49 11.68
N GLY A 537 -7.12 22.64 10.44
CA GLY A 537 -5.77 22.21 10.06
C GLY A 537 -5.63 20.73 9.68
N ILE A 538 -6.66 19.89 9.82
CA ILE A 538 -6.61 18.50 9.34
C ILE A 538 -6.48 18.49 7.82
N PRO A 539 -5.43 17.85 7.24
CA PRO A 539 -5.28 17.81 5.80
C PRO A 539 -6.48 17.08 5.17
N GLY A 540 -6.97 17.61 4.05
CA GLY A 540 -8.28 17.23 3.50
C GLY A 540 -8.47 15.73 3.25
N ARG A 541 -7.39 15.02 2.96
CA ARG A 541 -7.39 13.58 2.71
C ARG A 541 -7.61 12.71 3.95
N TYR A 542 -7.43 13.25 5.15
CA TYR A 542 -7.56 12.51 6.42
C TYR A 542 -8.92 12.73 7.11
N ARG A 543 -9.74 13.67 6.62
CA ARG A 543 -10.96 14.15 7.32
C ARG A 543 -11.94 13.07 7.74
N ASN A 544 -11.96 11.93 7.06
CA ASN A 544 -12.92 10.86 7.33
C ASN A 544 -12.37 9.76 8.24
N TYR A 545 -11.06 9.72 8.51
CA TYR A 545 -10.44 8.58 9.21
C TYR A 545 -10.74 8.58 10.71
N VAL A 546 -10.55 9.71 11.39
CA VAL A 546 -10.91 9.84 12.81
C VAL A 546 -12.42 9.63 13.04
N PRO A 547 -13.33 10.24 12.25
CA PRO A 547 -14.75 9.95 12.37
C PRO A 547 -15.10 8.46 12.24
N ARG A 548 -14.48 7.74 11.30
CA ARG A 548 -14.72 6.29 11.11
C ARG A 548 -14.27 5.49 12.32
N LEU A 549 -13.04 5.74 12.81
CA LEU A 549 -12.51 5.08 14.00
C LEU A 549 -13.40 5.32 15.22
N LEU A 550 -13.85 6.56 15.43
CA LEU A 550 -14.75 6.88 16.54
C LEU A 550 -16.12 6.21 16.39
N THR A 551 -16.69 6.17 15.18
CA THR A 551 -17.94 5.44 14.92
C THR A 551 -17.79 3.96 15.24
N ASP A 552 -16.72 3.31 14.78
CA ASP A 552 -16.48 1.88 15.02
C ASP A 552 -16.30 1.61 16.54
N LEU A 553 -15.51 2.42 17.24
CA LEU A 553 -15.24 2.28 18.67
C LEU A 553 -16.43 2.59 19.59
N THR A 554 -17.46 3.27 19.07
CA THR A 554 -18.65 3.67 19.84
C THR A 554 -19.90 2.89 19.44
N ALA A 555 -19.80 1.97 18.47
CA ALA A 555 -20.89 1.10 18.08
C ALA A 555 -21.25 0.11 19.21
N GLU A 556 -22.53 -0.04 19.50
CA GLU A 556 -23.07 -0.95 20.53
C GLU A 556 -22.92 -2.43 20.19
#